data_AF-A0A1F4CEM8-F1
#
_entry.id   AF-A0A1F4CEM8-F1
#
_cell.length_a   1.000
_cell.length_b   1.000
_cell.length_c   1.000
_cell.angle_alpha   90.00
_cell.angle_beta   90.00
_cell.angle_gamma   90.00
#
_symmetry.space_group_name_H-M   'P 1'
#
loop_
_entity.id
_entity.type
_entity.pdbx_description
1 polymer ?
#
loop_
_entity_poly.entity_id
_entity_poly.type
_entity_poly.pdbx_seq_one_letter_code
_entity_poly.pdbx_strand_id
1 'polypeptide(L)'
;MRIEAHVHGTIPLRPETSLSQVETALRPWLRYIDEDSLADARSVYEDEPGLSFDAKGKILDICWTGDVGRGFRELIEEALQALCPHTESATEIEVSYYHDDGQDEFGMVFVGPTPESIHERQKSRMIDDVSGMLARHFTEAEIGEVAALVNQLFERNWTEKTGSAQSGSTTAPRGLTPAQRRRLH
;
A
#
# COMPACT_ATOMS: atom_id res chain seq x y z
N MET A 1 21.37 6.93 12.33
CA MET A 1 20.33 5.92 12.59
C MET A 1 19.88 5.47 11.23
N ARG A 2 20.28 4.24 10.88
CA ARG A 2 19.94 3.62 9.60
C ARG A 2 18.51 3.11 9.73
N ILE A 3 17.76 3.22 8.65
CA ILE A 3 16.40 2.68 8.55
C ILE A 3 16.42 1.86 7.27
N GLU A 4 16.09 0.59 7.37
CA GLU A 4 15.86 -0.26 6.20
C GLU A 4 14.36 -0.28 5.93
N ALA A 5 13.95 -0.13 4.68
CA ALA A 5 12.55 -0.25 4.30
C ALA A 5 12.36 -1.44 3.36
N HIS A 6 11.29 -2.20 3.60
CA HIS A 6 10.78 -3.22 2.70
C HIS A 6 9.44 -2.76 2.12
N VAL A 7 9.33 -2.75 0.80
CA VAL A 7 8.09 -2.44 0.07
C VAL A 7 7.67 -3.70 -0.67
N HIS A 8 6.44 -4.14 -0.43
CA HIS A 8 5.93 -5.40 -0.98
C HIS A 8 4.51 -5.26 -1.52
N GLY A 9 4.27 -5.82 -2.69
CA GLY A 9 2.93 -6.04 -3.19
C GLY A 9 2.87 -6.17 -4.70
N THR A 10 1.66 -6.43 -5.18
CA THR A 10 1.39 -6.65 -6.60
C THR A 10 0.31 -5.68 -7.06
N ILE A 11 0.58 -4.95 -8.15
CA ILE A 11 -0.32 -3.97 -8.73
C ILE A 11 -0.83 -4.48 -10.09
N PRO A 12 -2.13 -4.83 -10.18
CA PRO A 12 -2.79 -5.05 -11.46
C PRO A 12 -2.89 -3.74 -12.24
N LEU A 13 -2.34 -3.72 -13.45
CA LEU A 13 -2.30 -2.55 -14.32
C LEU A 13 -3.31 -2.70 -15.46
N ARG A 14 -3.78 -1.56 -15.97
CA ARG A 14 -4.67 -1.52 -17.13
C ARG A 14 -4.00 -2.17 -18.37
N PRO A 15 -4.78 -2.78 -19.28
CA PRO A 15 -4.23 -3.41 -20.49
C PRO A 15 -3.34 -2.51 -21.35
N GLU A 16 -3.63 -1.20 -21.42
CA GLU A 16 -2.89 -0.21 -22.19
C GLU A 16 -1.66 0.34 -21.48
N THR A 17 -1.49 0.08 -20.18
CA THR A 17 -0.36 0.61 -19.40
C THR A 17 0.95 0.06 -19.95
N SER A 18 1.87 0.97 -20.26
CA SER A 18 3.22 0.69 -20.76
C SER A 18 4.27 0.80 -19.66
N LEU A 19 5.42 0.14 -19.84
CA LEU A 19 6.57 0.26 -18.94
C LEU A 19 6.98 1.73 -18.73
N SER A 20 7.02 2.52 -19.81
CA SER A 20 7.41 3.93 -19.73
C SER A 20 6.46 4.76 -18.85
N GLN A 21 5.17 4.46 -18.84
CA GLN A 21 4.21 5.12 -17.94
C GLN A 21 4.46 4.74 -16.47
N VAL A 22 4.74 3.46 -16.22
CA VAL A 22 5.10 2.97 -14.88
C VAL A 22 6.39 3.63 -14.38
N GLU A 23 7.46 3.63 -15.18
CA GLU A 23 8.73 4.27 -14.84
C GLU A 23 8.58 5.78 -14.66
N THR A 24 7.70 6.42 -15.43
CA THR A 24 7.41 7.86 -15.25
C THR A 24 6.73 8.11 -13.91
N ALA A 25 5.74 7.29 -13.53
CA ALA A 25 5.06 7.40 -12.25
C ALA A 25 6.01 7.12 -11.06
N LEU A 26 6.88 6.11 -11.20
CA LEU A 26 7.86 5.71 -10.18
C LEU A 26 9.16 6.52 -10.23
N ARG A 27 9.29 7.50 -11.12
CA ARG A 27 10.51 8.31 -11.28
C ARG A 27 11.02 8.95 -9.99
N PRO A 28 10.17 9.47 -9.06
CA PRO A 28 10.65 9.96 -7.77
C PRO A 28 11.39 8.87 -6.97
N TRP A 29 10.86 7.64 -6.97
CA TRP A 29 11.49 6.49 -6.30
C TRP A 29 12.77 6.06 -6.99
N LEU A 30 12.76 5.87 -8.32
CA LEU A 30 13.95 5.50 -9.08
C LEU A 30 15.11 6.49 -8.84
N ARG A 31 14.83 7.80 -8.90
CA ARG A 31 15.82 8.83 -8.58
C ARG A 31 16.30 8.81 -7.13
N TYR A 32 15.45 8.43 -6.20
CA TYR A 32 15.82 8.34 -4.79
C TYR A 32 16.87 7.26 -4.55
N ILE A 33 16.75 6.13 -5.26
CA ILE A 33 17.67 4.99 -5.17
C ILE A 33 18.81 5.06 -6.18
N ASP A 34 18.95 6.18 -6.91
CA ASP A 34 19.96 6.42 -7.94
C ASP A 34 19.91 5.44 -9.13
N GLU A 35 18.71 5.01 -9.51
CA GLU A 35 18.48 4.11 -10.63
C GLU A 35 17.74 4.81 -11.79
N ASP A 36 18.07 4.42 -13.02
CA ASP A 36 17.51 5.01 -14.24
C ASP A 36 16.26 4.27 -14.75
N SER A 37 16.11 2.98 -14.41
CA SER A 37 15.05 2.11 -14.95
C SER A 37 14.49 1.16 -13.90
N LEU A 38 13.31 0.60 -14.19
CA LEU A 38 12.69 -0.41 -13.30
C LEU A 38 13.55 -1.67 -13.17
N ALA A 39 14.28 -2.04 -14.23
CA ALA A 39 15.09 -3.25 -14.26
C ALA A 39 16.35 -3.17 -13.37
N ASP A 40 16.78 -1.96 -13.05
CA ASP A 40 17.97 -1.70 -12.22
C ASP A 40 17.60 -1.50 -10.74
N ALA A 41 16.32 -1.26 -10.44
CA ALA A 41 15.78 -1.11 -9.09
C ALA A 41 15.70 -2.42 -8.29
N ARG A 42 16.88 -3.02 -8.03
CA ARG A 42 17.04 -4.27 -7.28
C ARG A 42 17.04 -4.03 -5.77
N SER A 43 16.64 -5.06 -5.03
CA SER A 43 16.81 -5.08 -3.58
C SER A 43 18.27 -5.25 -3.18
N VAL A 44 18.58 -4.88 -1.94
CA VAL A 44 19.86 -5.21 -1.29
C VAL A 44 20.03 -6.71 -1.01
N TYR A 45 18.93 -7.47 -0.93
CA TYR A 45 18.93 -8.93 -0.75
C TYR A 45 18.69 -9.64 -2.09
N GLU A 46 19.51 -10.66 -2.41
CA GLU A 46 19.51 -11.33 -3.73
C GLU A 46 18.24 -12.15 -4.02
N ASP A 47 17.55 -12.61 -2.98
CA ASP A 47 16.31 -13.38 -3.08
C ASP A 47 15.08 -12.50 -3.32
N GLU A 48 15.25 -11.18 -3.23
CA GLU A 48 14.20 -10.20 -3.53
C GLU A 48 14.45 -9.56 -4.91
N PRO A 49 13.54 -9.76 -5.88
CA PRO A 49 13.76 -9.34 -7.26
C PRO A 49 13.74 -7.81 -7.48
N GLY A 50 13.36 -7.01 -6.49
CA GLY A 50 13.18 -5.56 -6.62
C GLY A 50 11.84 -5.23 -7.29
N LEU A 51 11.89 -4.38 -8.32
CA LEU A 51 10.73 -3.99 -9.11
C LEU A 51 10.67 -4.76 -10.44
N SER A 52 9.50 -5.31 -10.78
CA SER A 52 9.32 -6.08 -12.02
C SER A 52 8.02 -5.74 -12.72
N PHE A 53 8.08 -5.49 -14.02
CA PHE A 53 6.91 -5.25 -14.86
C PHE A 53 6.70 -6.42 -15.82
N ASP A 54 5.62 -7.18 -15.59
CA ASP A 54 5.16 -8.18 -16.55
C ASP A 54 4.27 -7.52 -17.62
N ALA A 55 4.85 -7.30 -18.79
CA ALA A 55 4.13 -6.72 -19.93
C ALA A 55 2.97 -7.58 -20.44
N LYS A 56 3.01 -8.90 -20.24
CA LYS A 56 1.99 -9.84 -20.71
C LYS A 56 0.84 -9.93 -19.72
N GLY A 57 1.16 -10.09 -18.43
CA GLY A 57 0.18 -10.13 -17.35
C GLY A 57 -0.38 -8.76 -16.97
N LYS A 58 0.30 -7.67 -17.36
CA LYS A 58 0.01 -6.29 -16.93
C LYS A 58 0.02 -6.19 -15.42
N ILE A 59 1.11 -6.67 -14.86
CA ILE A 59 1.34 -6.70 -13.42
C ILE A 59 2.64 -5.96 -13.14
N LEU A 60 2.62 -5.10 -12.12
CA LEU A 60 3.82 -4.59 -11.48
C LEU A 60 3.98 -5.31 -10.16
N ASP A 61 5.02 -6.11 -10.05
CA ASP A 61 5.43 -6.75 -8.80
C ASP A 61 6.49 -5.90 -8.10
N ILE A 62 6.31 -5.73 -6.81
CA ILE A 62 7.17 -4.96 -5.94
C ILE A 62 7.60 -5.87 -4.79
N CYS A 63 8.90 -6.11 -4.70
CA CYS A 63 9.54 -6.76 -3.56
C CYS A 63 10.92 -6.12 -3.42
N TRP A 64 10.94 -4.91 -2.86
CA TRP A 64 12.13 -4.06 -2.81
C TRP A 64 12.55 -3.80 -1.36
N THR A 65 13.82 -4.06 -1.04
CA THR A 65 14.43 -3.66 0.23
C THR A 65 15.65 -2.79 0.00
N GLY A 66 15.79 -1.74 0.82
CA GLY A 66 17.00 -0.94 0.84
C GLY A 66 17.07 0.04 2.00
N ASP A 67 18.25 0.66 2.11
CA ASP A 67 18.50 1.71 3.08
C ASP A 67 17.78 3.00 2.70
N VAL A 68 17.02 3.53 3.65
CA VAL A 68 16.24 4.74 3.47
C VAL A 68 16.56 5.78 4.53
N GLY A 69 16.44 7.03 4.10
CA GLY A 69 16.56 8.22 4.94
C GLY A 69 15.23 8.90 5.21
N ARG A 70 15.31 10.07 5.83
CA ARG A 70 14.15 10.95 6.02
C ARG A 70 13.53 11.31 4.67
N GLY A 71 12.20 11.31 4.60
CA GLY A 71 11.46 11.66 3.39
C GLY A 71 11.08 10.48 2.49
N PHE A 72 11.63 9.28 2.72
CA PHE A 72 11.25 8.11 1.91
C PHE A 72 9.76 7.78 2.05
N ARG A 73 9.19 7.98 3.25
CA ARG A 73 7.78 7.73 3.53
C ARG A 73 6.86 8.57 2.65
N GLU A 74 7.07 9.88 2.61
CA GLU A 74 6.30 10.78 1.78
C GLU A 74 6.53 10.49 0.29
N LEU A 75 7.77 10.15 -0.07
CA LEU A 75 8.15 9.83 -1.44
C LEU A 75 7.47 8.56 -1.96
N ILE A 76 7.42 7.49 -1.17
CA ILE A 76 6.83 6.23 -1.60
C ILE A 76 5.32 6.37 -1.74
N GLU A 77 4.67 7.12 -0.84
CA GLU A 77 3.25 7.47 -0.95
C GLU A 77 2.97 8.25 -2.25
N GLU A 78 3.79 9.25 -2.58
CA GLU A 78 3.65 10.05 -3.81
C GLU A 78 3.82 9.18 -5.06
N ALA A 79 4.87 8.35 -5.12
CA ALA A 79 5.16 7.49 -6.26
C ALA A 79 4.05 6.44 -6.47
N LEU A 80 3.57 5.81 -5.40
CA LEU A 80 2.46 4.86 -5.46
C LEU A 80 1.14 5.55 -5.84
N GLN A 81 0.89 6.77 -5.35
CA GLN A 81 -0.29 7.53 -5.74
C GLN A 81 -0.26 7.93 -7.22
N ALA A 82 0.92 8.19 -7.80
CA ALA A 82 1.09 8.47 -9.22
C ALA A 82 0.78 7.27 -10.12
N LEU A 83 0.82 6.03 -9.58
CA LEU A 83 0.42 4.82 -10.31
C LEU A 83 -1.10 4.65 -10.42
N CYS A 84 -1.89 5.25 -9.52
CA CYS A 84 -3.34 5.06 -9.46
C CYS A 84 -4.07 5.13 -10.82
N PRO A 85 -3.83 6.14 -11.69
CA PRO A 85 -4.49 6.21 -13.00
C PRO A 85 -4.21 5.01 -13.92
N HIS A 86 -3.09 4.31 -13.71
CA HIS A 86 -2.62 3.19 -14.52
C HIS A 86 -3.06 1.81 -13.99
N THR A 87 -3.73 1.78 -12.83
CA THR A 87 -4.19 0.54 -12.19
C THR A 87 -5.54 0.07 -12.73
N GLU A 88 -5.70 -1.25 -12.84
CA GLU A 88 -6.95 -1.90 -13.26
C GLU A 88 -7.92 -2.03 -12.07
N SER A 89 -7.38 -2.40 -10.91
CA SER A 89 -8.14 -2.60 -9.67
C SER A 89 -7.35 -2.08 -8.47
N ALA A 90 -8.07 -1.77 -7.39
CA ALA A 90 -7.42 -1.36 -6.16
C ALA A 90 -6.68 -2.52 -5.48
N THR A 91 -5.51 -2.23 -4.91
CA THR A 91 -4.64 -3.18 -4.21
C THR A 91 -3.97 -2.49 -3.02
N GLU A 92 -3.45 -3.27 -2.10
CA GLU A 92 -2.57 -2.84 -1.03
C GLU A 92 -1.10 -3.06 -1.38
N ILE A 93 -0.25 -2.17 -0.86
CA ILE A 93 1.19 -2.27 -0.87
C ILE A 93 1.64 -2.16 0.59
N GLU A 94 2.30 -3.20 1.08
CA GLU A 94 2.85 -3.25 2.43
C GLU A 94 4.18 -2.51 2.46
N VAL A 95 4.36 -1.69 3.49
CA VAL A 95 5.60 -0.93 3.72
C VAL A 95 6.04 -1.16 5.15
N SER A 96 7.21 -1.76 5.32
CA SER A 96 7.82 -2.03 6.62
C SER A 96 9.09 -1.21 6.77
N TYR A 97 9.34 -0.70 7.97
CA TYR A 97 10.57 0.01 8.32
C TYR A 97 11.21 -0.66 9.52
N TYR A 98 12.49 -0.98 9.40
CA TYR A 98 13.30 -1.62 10.43
C TYR A 98 14.36 -0.64 10.91
N HIS A 99 14.33 -0.32 12.20
CA HIS A 99 15.27 0.61 12.83
C HIS A 99 16.37 -0.16 13.56
N ASP A 100 17.60 0.39 13.56
CA ASP A 100 18.75 -0.22 14.26
C ASP A 100 18.52 -0.43 15.79
N ASP A 101 17.57 0.30 16.38
CA ASP A 101 17.20 0.20 17.80
C ASP A 101 16.14 -0.89 18.08
N GLY A 102 15.78 -1.68 17.06
CA GLY A 102 14.82 -2.76 17.14
C GLY A 102 13.36 -2.31 17.17
N GLN A 103 13.07 -1.02 16.92
CA GLN A 103 11.72 -0.60 16.59
C GLN A 103 11.41 -1.00 15.14
N ASP A 104 10.24 -1.61 14.94
CA ASP A 104 9.71 -1.90 13.61
C ASP A 104 8.40 -1.13 13.40
N GLU A 105 8.22 -0.58 12.21
CA GLU A 105 6.97 0.07 11.80
C GLU A 105 6.38 -0.64 10.60
N PHE A 106 5.10 -1.01 10.68
CA PHE A 106 4.37 -1.65 9.59
C PHE A 106 3.23 -0.76 9.14
N GLY A 107 3.09 -0.60 7.83
CA GLY A 107 2.07 0.22 7.21
C GLY A 107 1.61 -0.35 5.87
N MET A 108 0.54 0.24 5.36
CA MET A 108 -0.04 -0.13 4.07
C MET A 108 -0.39 1.13 3.30
N VAL A 109 -0.07 1.13 2.01
CA VAL A 109 -0.50 2.13 1.04
C VAL A 109 -1.49 1.46 0.10
N PHE A 110 -2.61 2.11 -0.19
CA PHE A 110 -3.61 1.57 -1.11
C PHE A 110 -3.55 2.32 -2.43
N VAL A 111 -3.43 1.59 -3.53
CA VAL A 111 -3.34 2.12 -4.89
C VAL A 111 -4.54 1.62 -5.66
N GLY A 112 -5.20 2.47 -6.45
CA GLY A 112 -6.36 2.04 -7.24
C GLY A 112 -6.89 3.11 -8.18
N PRO A 113 -7.76 2.75 -9.14
CA PRO A 113 -8.19 3.65 -10.20
C PRO A 113 -9.06 4.81 -9.72
N THR A 114 -9.82 4.61 -8.63
CA THR A 114 -10.68 5.64 -8.05
C THR A 114 -10.65 5.63 -6.52
N PRO A 115 -10.98 6.76 -5.85
CA PRO A 115 -11.12 6.80 -4.40
C PRO A 115 -12.10 5.75 -3.83
N GLU A 116 -13.19 5.49 -4.55
CA GLU A 116 -14.20 4.49 -4.17
C GLU A 116 -13.59 3.08 -4.19
N SER A 117 -12.85 2.74 -5.25
CA SER A 117 -12.19 1.42 -5.34
C SER A 117 -11.16 1.21 -4.23
N ILE A 118 -10.41 2.26 -3.87
CA ILE A 118 -9.45 2.24 -2.78
C ILE A 118 -10.16 2.05 -1.44
N HIS A 119 -11.26 2.77 -1.20
CA HIS A 119 -12.06 2.63 0.03
C HIS A 119 -12.65 1.22 0.18
N GLU A 120 -13.18 0.66 -0.90
CA GLU A 120 -13.70 -0.71 -0.91
C GLU A 120 -12.59 -1.74 -0.64
N ARG A 121 -11.39 -1.55 -1.21
CA ARG A 121 -10.24 -2.43 -0.91
C ARG A 121 -9.79 -2.33 0.54
N GLN A 122 -9.70 -1.12 1.09
CA GLN A 122 -9.39 -0.88 2.51
C GLN A 122 -10.38 -1.61 3.43
N LYS A 123 -11.67 -1.51 3.11
CA LYS A 123 -12.75 -2.19 3.84
C LYS A 123 -12.60 -3.70 3.79
N SER A 124 -12.45 -4.27 2.59
CA SER A 124 -12.28 -5.72 2.40
C SER A 124 -11.06 -6.23 3.17
N ARG A 125 -9.91 -5.54 3.07
CA ARG A 125 -8.68 -5.94 3.76
C ARG A 125 -8.86 -5.96 5.28
N MET A 126 -9.51 -4.94 5.85
CA MET A 126 -9.79 -4.88 7.28
C MET A 126 -10.72 -6.02 7.72
N ILE A 127 -11.75 -6.32 6.93
CA ILE A 127 -12.65 -7.45 7.21
C ILE A 127 -11.87 -8.78 7.18
N ASP A 128 -11.00 -8.98 6.19
CA ASP A 128 -10.17 -10.19 6.08
C ASP A 128 -9.26 -10.34 7.32
N ASP A 129 -8.59 -9.26 7.74
CA ASP A 129 -7.69 -9.27 8.89
C ASP A 129 -8.43 -9.57 10.20
N VAL A 130 -9.54 -8.88 10.45
CA VAL A 130 -10.35 -9.10 11.65
C VAL A 130 -10.93 -10.50 11.66
N SER A 131 -11.44 -10.98 10.52
CA SER A 131 -11.99 -12.33 10.39
C SER A 131 -10.91 -13.39 10.66
N GLY A 132 -9.72 -13.21 10.10
CA GLY A 132 -8.58 -14.11 10.33
C GLY A 132 -8.11 -14.13 11.78
N MET A 133 -8.16 -12.99 12.48
CA MET A 133 -7.88 -12.94 13.92
C MET A 133 -8.92 -13.70 14.75
N LEU A 134 -10.20 -13.62 14.38
CA LEU A 134 -11.31 -14.22 15.12
C LEU A 134 -11.51 -15.72 14.83
N ALA A 135 -11.08 -16.20 13.65
CA ALA A 135 -11.29 -17.57 13.17
C ALA A 135 -10.80 -18.69 14.11
N ARG A 136 -9.87 -18.40 15.02
CA ARG A 136 -9.39 -19.39 16.01
C ARG A 136 -10.36 -19.65 17.17
N HIS A 137 -11.29 -18.72 17.41
CA HIS A 137 -12.10 -18.71 18.63
C HIS A 137 -13.61 -18.65 18.37
N PHE A 138 -14.03 -18.22 17.19
CA PHE A 138 -15.43 -17.95 16.86
C PHE A 138 -15.87 -18.71 15.61
N THR A 139 -17.17 -18.94 15.51
CA THR A 139 -17.81 -19.54 14.33
C THR A 139 -17.90 -18.53 13.18
N GLU A 140 -18.11 -19.02 11.96
CA GLU A 140 -18.30 -18.18 10.78
C GLU A 140 -19.47 -17.18 10.94
N ALA A 141 -20.56 -17.60 11.61
CA ALA A 141 -21.70 -16.74 11.89
C ALA A 141 -21.33 -15.57 12.81
N GLU A 142 -20.64 -15.83 13.92
CA GLU A 142 -20.18 -14.80 14.87
C GLU A 142 -19.16 -13.85 14.23
N ILE A 143 -18.27 -14.37 13.38
CA ILE A 143 -17.33 -13.55 12.61
C ILE A 143 -18.08 -12.65 11.63
N GLY A 144 -19.12 -13.17 11.00
CA GLY A 144 -20.01 -12.41 10.11
C GLY A 144 -20.67 -11.22 10.81
N GLU A 145 -21.06 -11.37 12.08
CA GLU A 145 -21.61 -10.27 12.88
C GLU A 145 -20.58 -9.14 13.09
N VAL A 146 -19.33 -9.49 13.40
CA VAL A 146 -18.25 -8.50 13.57
C VAL A 146 -17.89 -7.84 12.23
N ALA A 147 -17.80 -8.62 11.16
CA ALA A 147 -17.54 -8.09 9.82
C ALA A 147 -18.63 -7.10 9.38
N ALA A 148 -19.90 -7.36 9.71
CA ALA A 148 -20.99 -6.44 9.45
C ALA A 148 -20.86 -5.12 10.20
N LEU A 149 -20.42 -5.15 11.47
CA LEU A 149 -20.13 -3.94 12.25
C LEU A 149 -18.98 -3.14 11.64
N VAL A 150 -17.91 -3.80 11.19
CA VAL A 150 -16.81 -3.13 10.48
C VAL A 150 -17.32 -2.47 9.20
N ASN A 151 -18.14 -3.16 8.40
CA ASN A 151 -18.74 -2.59 7.19
C ASN A 151 -19.54 -1.31 7.49
N GLN A 152 -20.37 -1.31 8.54
CA GLN A 152 -21.13 -0.13 8.96
C GLN A 152 -20.23 1.05 9.35
N LEU A 153 -19.11 0.80 10.03
CA LEU A 153 -18.13 1.85 10.36
C LEU A 153 -17.52 2.48 9.11
N PHE A 154 -17.18 1.66 8.10
CA PHE A 154 -16.64 2.13 6.83
C PHE A 154 -17.66 2.97 6.05
N GLU A 155 -18.92 2.54 5.98
CA GLU A 155 -20.01 3.28 5.32
C GLU A 155 -20.27 4.64 5.97
N ARG A 156 -20.32 4.69 7.31
CA ARG A 156 -20.50 5.94 8.06
C ARG A 156 -19.35 6.91 7.79
N ASN A 157 -18.11 6.45 7.92
CA ASN A 157 -16.92 7.27 7.71
C ASN A 157 -16.82 7.78 6.26
N TRP A 158 -17.25 6.97 5.28
CA TRP A 158 -17.27 7.38 3.88
C TRP A 158 -18.30 8.48 3.61
N THR A 159 -19.49 8.34 4.18
CA THR A 159 -20.56 9.34 4.08
C THR A 159 -20.12 10.67 4.70
N GLU A 160 -19.44 10.65 5.85
CA GLU A 160 -18.89 11.84 6.49
C GLU A 160 -17.79 12.51 5.64
N LYS A 161 -16.88 11.72 5.05
CA LYS A 161 -15.81 12.23 4.17
C LYS A 161 -16.35 12.83 2.87
N THR A 162 -17.31 12.17 2.22
CA THR A 162 -17.89 12.66 0.96
C THR A 162 -18.82 13.85 1.17
N GLY A 163 -19.58 13.87 2.27
CA GLY A 163 -20.40 15.02 2.67
C GLY A 163 -19.57 16.25 3.06
N SER A 164 -18.39 16.06 3.67
CA SER A 164 -17.46 17.15 3.98
C SER A 164 -16.63 17.62 2.78
N ALA A 165 -16.29 16.74 1.85
CA ALA A 165 -15.65 17.12 0.58
C ALA A 165 -16.54 18.03 -0.28
N GLN A 166 -17.87 17.84 -0.26
CA GLN A 166 -18.83 18.76 -0.88
C GLN A 166 -18.90 20.14 -0.19
N SER A 167 -18.37 20.26 1.04
CA SER A 167 -18.30 21.52 1.82
C SER A 167 -16.92 22.19 1.79
N GLY A 168 -15.98 21.75 0.94
CA GLY A 168 -14.77 22.51 0.59
C GLY A 168 -13.50 22.26 1.42
N SER A 169 -13.24 21.03 1.88
CA SER A 169 -11.94 20.67 2.47
C SER A 169 -11.36 19.41 1.82
N THR A 170 -10.56 19.59 0.77
CA THR A 170 -9.75 18.51 0.18
C THR A 170 -8.49 18.29 1.00
N THR A 171 -8.54 17.35 1.94
CA THR A 171 -7.35 16.64 2.40
C THR A 171 -7.40 15.22 1.83
N ALA A 172 -6.44 14.91 0.95
CA ALA A 172 -6.21 13.55 0.46
C ALA A 172 -6.12 12.57 1.64
N PRO A 173 -6.55 11.31 1.49
CA PRO A 173 -6.49 10.35 2.58
C PRO A 173 -5.01 10.15 2.95
N ARG A 174 -4.63 10.58 4.17
CA ARG A 174 -3.34 10.25 4.78
C ARG A 174 -3.26 8.73 4.94
N GLY A 175 -2.56 8.09 4.01
CA GLY A 175 -2.33 6.65 4.01
C GLY A 175 -0.99 6.35 4.64
N LEU A 176 -0.96 6.34 5.98
CA LEU A 176 -0.08 5.52 6.83
C LEU A 176 -0.57 5.78 8.26
N THR A 177 -1.31 4.84 8.84
CA THR A 177 -1.42 4.75 10.30
C THR A 177 -0.34 3.77 10.74
N PRO A 178 0.78 4.21 11.34
CA PRO A 178 1.75 3.29 11.89
C PRO A 178 1.04 2.48 12.98
N ALA A 179 0.84 1.19 12.75
CA ALA A 179 0.51 0.29 13.85
C ALA A 179 1.81 0.10 14.61
N GLN A 180 2.06 0.93 15.63
CA GLN A 180 3.14 0.73 16.59
C GLN A 180 2.86 -0.55 17.38
N ARG A 181 3.16 -1.72 16.81
CA ARG A 181 3.16 -2.98 17.55
C ARG A 181 4.49 -3.07 18.29
N ARG A 182 4.56 -2.45 19.48
CA ARG A 182 5.54 -2.87 20.48
C ARG A 182 5.34 -4.36 20.74
N ARG A 183 6.31 -5.20 20.36
CA ARG A 183 6.30 -6.59 20.81
C ARG A 183 6.45 -6.59 22.33
N LEU A 184 5.45 -7.18 22.99
CA LEU A 184 5.65 -7.88 24.25
C LEU A 184 6.42 -9.14 23.88
N HIS A 185 7.73 -9.18 24.17
CA HIS A 185 8.50 -10.33 24.64
C HIS A 185 9.95 -9.91 24.82
#